data_AF-A0A1F7VEL5-F1
#
_entry.id   AF-A0A1F7VEL5-F1
#
_cell.length_a   1.000
_cell.length_b   1.000
_cell.length_c   1.000
_cell.angle_alpha   90.00
_cell.angle_beta   90.00
_cell.angle_gamma   90.00
#
_symmetry.space_group_name_H-M   'P 1'
#
loop_
_entity.id
_entity.type
_entity.pdbx_description
1 polymer ?
#
loop_
_entity_poly.entity_id
_entity_poly.type
_entity_poly.pdbx_seq_one_letter_code
_entity_poly.pdbx_strand_id
1 'polypeptide(L)'
;MACDRFIYWGETRPTPKQIQQVLEDYVGTVGKVENTTRGLFCTFQGIPASALRRVAPELGFSHEEGSEMFVQTCWFEVCVGANSIDIITRSQNEFTNAAAEGFAALCARVWNGRREE
;
A
#
# COMPACT_ATOMS: atom_id res chain seq x y z
N MET A 1 -1.18 1.91 13.41
CA MET A 1 -1.15 3.30 12.89
C MET A 1 -1.16 3.22 11.37
N ALA A 2 -2.05 3.95 10.68
CA ALA A 2 -1.98 4.04 9.22
C ALA A 2 -0.63 4.62 8.79
N CYS A 3 0.04 4.01 7.82
CA CYS A 3 1.29 4.52 7.26
C CYS A 3 0.98 5.15 5.90
N ASP A 4 0.90 6.46 5.87
CA ASP A 4 0.63 7.22 4.65
C ASP A 4 1.99 7.68 4.10
N ARG A 5 2.22 7.49 2.80
CA ARG A 5 3.49 7.77 2.14
C ARG A 5 3.23 8.81 1.07
N PHE A 6 3.90 9.96 1.16
CA PHE A 6 3.74 11.06 0.22
C PHE A 6 4.97 11.18 -0.66
N ILE A 7 4.76 11.14 -1.98
CA ILE A 7 5.82 11.24 -2.98
C ILE A 7 5.56 12.51 -3.79
N TYR A 8 6.30 13.57 -3.50
CA TYR A 8 6.25 14.81 -4.24
C TYR A 8 7.12 14.68 -5.48
N TRP A 9 6.53 14.56 -6.67
CA TRP A 9 7.29 14.43 -7.91
C TRP A 9 8.09 15.70 -8.21
N GLY A 10 9.14 15.55 -9.03
CA GLY A 10 9.95 16.66 -9.51
C GLY A 10 9.24 17.47 -10.60
N GLU A 11 9.86 17.59 -11.77
CA GLU A 11 9.38 18.50 -12.82
C GLU A 11 8.19 17.92 -13.62
N THR A 12 8.09 16.60 -13.73
CA THR A 12 7.05 15.95 -14.55
C THR A 12 5.98 15.33 -13.67
N ARG A 13 4.75 15.85 -13.75
CA ARG A 13 3.58 15.28 -13.09
C ARG A 13 3.20 13.94 -13.72
N PRO A 14 3.08 12.85 -12.93
CA PRO A 14 2.48 11.61 -13.41
C PRO A 14 1.00 11.81 -13.74
N THR A 15 0.56 11.19 -14.82
CA THR A 15 -0.89 11.06 -15.08
C THR A 15 -1.47 9.91 -14.26
N PRO A 16 -2.75 9.97 -13.86
CA PRO A 16 -3.43 8.86 -13.19
C PRO A 16 -3.34 7.54 -13.98
N LYS A 17 -3.37 7.61 -15.32
CA LYS A 17 -3.23 6.44 -16.20
C LYS A 17 -1.84 5.80 -16.09
N GLN A 18 -0.77 6.59 -16.05
CA GLN A 18 0.59 6.05 -15.88
C GLN A 18 0.74 5.36 -14.53
N ILE A 19 0.22 5.97 -13.46
CA ILE A 19 0.27 5.38 -12.12
C ILE A 19 -0.52 4.08 -12.07
N GLN A 20 -1.71 4.05 -12.70
CA GLN A 20 -2.50 2.82 -12.80
C GLN A 20 -1.72 1.71 -13.50
N GLN A 21 -1.13 1.97 -14.67
CA GLN A 21 -0.36 0.97 -15.42
C GLN A 21 0.85 0.46 -14.64
N VAL A 22 1.62 1.36 -14.02
CA VAL A 22 2.79 0.97 -13.22
C VAL A 22 2.37 0.19 -11.97
N LEU A 23 1.23 0.53 -11.36
CA LEU A 23 0.68 -0.21 -10.23
C LEU A 23 0.20 -1.61 -10.64
N GLU A 24 -0.48 -1.74 -11.78
CA GLU A 24 -0.91 -3.02 -12.36
C GLU A 24 0.30 -3.92 -12.63
N ASP A 25 1.36 -3.39 -13.26
CA ASP A 25 2.59 -4.13 -13.52
C ASP A 25 3.35 -4.49 -12.23
N TYR A 26 3.36 -3.59 -11.24
CA TYR A 26 4.03 -3.81 -9.96
C TYR A 26 3.39 -4.97 -9.16
N VAL A 27 2.06 -5.04 -9.13
CA VAL A 27 1.34 -6.10 -8.42
C VAL A 27 1.17 -7.36 -9.25
N GLY A 28 1.37 -7.28 -10.56
CA GLY A 28 1.30 -8.41 -11.48
C GLY A 28 0.02 -9.23 -11.30
N THR A 29 0.16 -10.55 -11.22
CA THR A 29 -0.97 -11.47 -11.07
C THR A 29 -1.41 -11.71 -9.62
N VAL A 30 -0.70 -11.16 -8.64
CA VAL A 30 -0.97 -11.40 -7.21
C VAL A 30 -1.96 -10.39 -6.62
N GLY A 31 -2.11 -9.23 -7.26
CA GLY A 31 -3.05 -8.19 -6.86
C GLY A 31 -4.08 -7.87 -7.94
N LYS A 32 -5.05 -7.04 -7.57
CA LYS A 32 -6.01 -6.40 -8.47
C LYS A 32 -5.97 -4.90 -8.22
N VAL A 33 -6.01 -4.13 -9.30
CA VAL A 33 -6.11 -2.67 -9.27
C VAL A 33 -7.48 -2.26 -9.74
N GLU A 34 -8.20 -1.51 -8.92
CA GLU A 34 -9.54 -1.00 -9.22
C GLU A 34 -9.50 0.53 -9.17
N ASN A 35 -9.99 1.17 -10.23
CA ASN A 35 -10.08 2.63 -10.26
C ASN A 35 -11.44 3.05 -9.69
N THR A 36 -11.41 3.83 -8.61
CA THR A 36 -12.60 4.31 -7.90
C THR A 36 -12.67 5.83 -7.95
N THR A 37 -13.79 6.41 -7.48
CA THR A 37 -13.93 7.87 -7.36
C THR A 37 -12.97 8.50 -6.35
N ARG A 38 -12.37 7.70 -5.46
CA ARG A 38 -11.44 8.17 -4.42
C ARG A 38 -9.98 8.01 -4.81
N GLY A 39 -9.67 7.20 -5.82
CA GLY A 39 -8.31 6.84 -6.20
C GLY A 39 -8.23 5.40 -6.70
N LEU A 40 -7.00 4.92 -6.90
CA LEU A 40 -6.73 3.54 -7.27
C LEU A 40 -6.67 2.66 -6.02
N PHE A 41 -7.46 1.60 -5.99
CA PHE A 41 -7.47 0.61 -4.92
C PHE A 41 -6.67 -0.60 -5.38
N CYS A 42 -5.57 -0.88 -4.71
CA CYS A 42 -4.83 -2.13 -4.88
C CYS A 42 -5.28 -3.11 -3.81
N THR A 43 -5.78 -4.28 -4.23
CA THR A 43 -6.13 -5.39 -3.32
C THR A 43 -5.27 -6.61 -3.64
N PHE A 44 -4.90 -7.39 -2.63
CA PHE A 44 -4.15 -8.63 -2.80
C PHE A 44 -5.04 -9.84 -2.56
N GLN A 45 -4.82 -10.90 -3.33
CA GLN A 45 -5.52 -12.17 -3.11
C GLN A 45 -4.94 -12.91 -1.91
N GLY A 46 -5.82 -13.36 -1.02
CA GLY A 46 -5.47 -14.09 0.20
C GLY A 46 -5.64 -13.26 1.47
N ILE A 47 -5.82 -13.96 2.59
CA ILE A 47 -5.81 -13.37 3.93
C ILE A 47 -4.37 -13.49 4.44
N PRO A 48 -3.54 -12.44 4.43
CA PRO A 48 -2.26 -12.52 5.07
C PRO A 48 -2.52 -12.53 6.57
N ALA A 49 -2.41 -13.72 7.15
CA ALA A 49 -2.29 -13.81 8.58
C ALA A 49 -0.95 -13.16 8.98
N SER A 50 -0.93 -12.34 10.04
CA SER A 50 0.32 -11.72 10.52
C SER A 50 1.46 -12.75 10.56
N ALA A 51 2.66 -12.35 10.15
CA ALA A 51 3.84 -13.20 10.21
C ALA A 51 4.10 -13.71 11.65
N LEU A 52 3.65 -12.95 12.65
CA LEU A 52 3.79 -13.26 14.07
C LEU A 52 2.69 -14.19 14.59
N ARG A 53 1.65 -14.55 13.82
CA ARG A 53 0.47 -15.28 14.32
C ARG A 53 0.75 -16.56 15.11
N ARG A 54 1.90 -17.21 14.87
CA ARG A 54 2.26 -18.47 15.55
C ARG A 54 3.07 -18.24 16.82
N VAL A 55 3.75 -17.11 16.92
CA VAL A 55 4.62 -16.72 18.05
C VAL A 55 3.99 -15.61 18.90
N ALA A 56 2.91 -14.99 18.43
CA ALA A 56 2.17 -13.95 19.12
C ALA A 56 1.79 -14.33 20.57
N PRO A 57 1.32 -15.56 20.88
CA PRO A 57 1.04 -15.96 22.26
C PRO A 57 2.29 -15.98 23.15
N GLU A 58 3.44 -16.40 22.59
CA GLU A 58 4.72 -16.47 23.30
C GLU A 58 5.29 -15.07 23.56
N LEU A 59 4.98 -14.12 22.67
CA LEU A 59 5.38 -12.72 22.77
C LEU A 59 4.41 -11.84 23.57
N GLY A 60 3.32 -12.43 24.10
CA GLY A 60 2.34 -11.73 24.94
C GLY A 60 1.30 -10.89 24.17
N PHE A 61 1.13 -11.10 22.87
CA PHE A 61 0.08 -10.46 22.07
C PHE A 61 -1.24 -11.25 22.18
N SER A 62 -2.37 -10.55 22.36
CA SER A 62 -3.70 -11.19 22.43
C SER A 62 -4.21 -11.62 21.04
N HIS A 63 -4.72 -12.85 20.95
CA HIS A 63 -5.41 -13.38 19.78
C HIS A 63 -6.90 -13.02 19.82
N GLU A 64 -7.24 -11.73 19.91
CA GLU A 64 -8.64 -11.33 19.80
C GLU A 64 -9.10 -11.47 18.34
N GLU A 65 -10.16 -12.25 18.10
CA GLU A 65 -10.87 -12.29 16.82
C GLU A 65 -11.38 -10.88 16.49
N GLY A 66 -10.90 -10.29 15.39
CA GLY A 66 -11.17 -8.90 15.03
C GLY A 66 -10.03 -7.92 15.37
N SER A 67 -8.95 -8.37 16.02
CA SER A 67 -7.72 -7.57 16.10
C SER A 67 -7.12 -7.35 14.72
N GLU A 68 -6.44 -6.22 14.53
CA GLU A 68 -5.84 -5.80 13.26
C GLU A 68 -4.83 -6.80 12.68
N MET A 69 -4.40 -7.81 13.47
CA MET A 69 -3.61 -8.96 13.03
C MET A 69 -4.36 -9.95 12.11
N PHE A 70 -5.71 -9.89 12.06
CA PHE A 70 -6.57 -10.81 11.31
C PHE A 70 -7.40 -10.14 10.21
N VAL A 71 -6.95 -8.98 9.71
CA VAL A 71 -7.63 -8.26 8.62
C VAL A 71 -7.74 -9.17 7.39
N GLN A 72 -8.98 -9.47 6.98
CA GLN A 72 -9.27 -10.41 5.91
C GLN A 72 -8.95 -9.87 4.50
N THR A 73 -8.76 -8.56 4.37
CA THR A 73 -8.53 -7.92 3.08
C THR A 73 -7.29 -7.05 3.16
N CYS A 74 -6.27 -7.36 2.36
CA CYS A 74 -5.06 -6.57 2.28
C CYS A 74 -5.06 -5.67 1.06
N TRP A 75 -4.97 -4.38 1.32
CA TRP A 75 -5.17 -3.37 0.30
C TRP A 75 -4.53 -2.04 0.70
N PHE A 76 -4.18 -1.24 -0.31
CA PHE A 76 -3.75 0.14 -0.15
C PHE A 76 -4.31 1.01 -1.26
N GLU A 77 -4.47 2.30 -0.98
CA GLU A 77 -4.94 3.29 -1.95
C GLU A 77 -3.75 4.02 -2.56
N VAL A 78 -3.90 4.41 -3.82
CA VAL A 78 -3.00 5.34 -4.49
C VAL A 78 -3.81 6.49 -5.07
N CYS A 79 -3.51 7.69 -4.61
CA CYS A 79 -4.12 8.93 -5.07
C CYS A 79 -3.07 9.79 -5.77
N VAL A 80 -3.42 10.37 -6.92
CA VAL A 80 -2.55 11.32 -7.63
C VAL A 80 -3.11 12.71 -7.41
N GLY A 81 -2.50 13.45 -6.48
CA GLY A 81 -2.88 14.80 -6.10
C GLY A 81 -2.44 15.85 -7.11
N ALA A 82 -2.34 17.09 -6.64
CA ALA A 82 -1.87 18.22 -7.44
C ALA A 82 -0.34 18.22 -7.59
N ASN A 83 0.39 17.80 -6.55
CA ASN A 83 1.86 17.80 -6.47
C ASN A 83 2.45 16.52 -5.87
N SER A 84 1.62 15.55 -5.48
CA SER A 84 2.04 14.33 -4.77
C SER A 84 1.31 13.08 -5.24
N ILE A 85 2.01 11.94 -5.21
CA ILE A 85 1.41 10.62 -5.21
C ILE A 85 1.28 10.21 -3.75
N ASP A 86 0.06 9.93 -3.31
CA ASP A 86 -0.25 9.58 -1.93
C ASP A 86 -0.56 8.08 -1.90
N ILE A 87 0.21 7.32 -1.13
CA ILE A 87 0.02 5.88 -0.97
C ILE A 87 -0.40 5.62 0.47
N ILE A 88 -1.65 5.18 0.62
CA ILE A 88 -2.36 5.19 1.91
C ILE A 88 -2.63 3.75 2.33
N THR A 89 -2.17 3.38 3.52
CA THR A 89 -2.44 2.06 4.10
C THR A 89 -3.36 2.20 5.31
N ARG A 90 -4.52 1.55 5.25
CA ARG A 90 -5.46 1.45 6.38
C ARG A 90 -5.41 0.09 7.07
N SER A 91 -4.94 -0.93 6.36
CA SER A 91 -4.59 -2.24 6.92
C SER A 91 -3.24 -2.14 7.65
N GLN A 92 -3.20 -2.59 8.91
CA GLN A 92 -1.95 -2.66 9.70
C GLN A 92 -1.14 -3.93 9.46
N ASN A 93 -1.44 -4.67 8.38
CA ASN A 93 -0.71 -5.89 8.06
C ASN A 93 0.68 -5.57 7.47
N GLU A 94 1.70 -6.32 7.92
CA GLU A 94 3.09 -6.10 7.53
C GLU A 94 3.32 -6.26 6.02
N PHE A 95 2.61 -7.20 5.39
CA PHE A 95 2.69 -7.41 3.95
C PHE A 95 2.15 -6.20 3.17
N THR A 96 0.97 -5.69 3.53
CA THR A 96 0.41 -4.49 2.88
C THR A 96 1.35 -3.30 3.02
N ASN A 97 1.89 -3.10 4.22
CA ASN A 97 2.84 -2.02 4.47
C ASN A 97 4.11 -2.17 3.62
N ALA A 98 4.70 -3.36 3.55
CA ALA A 98 5.88 -3.61 2.73
C ALA A 98 5.60 -3.44 1.23
N ALA A 99 4.43 -3.86 0.76
CA ALA A 99 4.04 -3.68 -0.64
C ALA A 99 3.86 -2.19 -0.99
N ALA A 100 3.17 -1.42 -0.14
CA ALA A 100 3.00 0.02 -0.29
C ALA A 100 4.34 0.77 -0.21
N GLU A 101 5.23 0.35 0.68
CA GLU A 101 6.59 0.85 0.85
C GLU A 101 7.44 0.69 -0.42
N GLY A 102 7.44 -0.53 -0.98
CA GLY A 102 8.14 -0.82 -2.23
C GLY A 102 7.60 0.01 -3.40
N PHE A 103 6.28 0.18 -3.47
CA PHE A 103 5.65 1.00 -4.52
C PHE A 103 5.99 2.49 -4.37
N ALA A 104 5.98 3.02 -3.14
CA ALA A 104 6.39 4.39 -2.86
C ALA A 104 7.84 4.66 -3.27
N ALA A 105 8.75 3.73 -2.95
CA ALA A 105 10.15 3.83 -3.34
C ALA A 105 10.34 3.78 -4.87
N LEU A 106 9.54 2.97 -5.57
CA LEU A 106 9.53 2.93 -7.03
C LEU A 106 9.06 4.28 -7.61
N CYS A 107 7.95 4.82 -7.11
CA CYS A 107 7.41 6.11 -7.55
C CYS A 107 8.42 7.25 -7.33
N ALA A 108 9.06 7.29 -6.15
CA ALA A 108 10.10 8.27 -5.84
C ALA A 108 11.27 8.18 -6.84
N ARG A 109 11.69 6.98 -7.24
CA ARG A 109 12.76 6.80 -8.22
C ARG A 109 12.37 7.24 -9.63
N VAL A 110 11.18 6.85 -10.09
CA VAL A 110 10.73 7.08 -11.48
C VAL A 110 10.40 8.54 -11.72
N TRP A 111 9.77 9.22 -10.76
CA TRP A 111 9.35 10.62 -10.90
C TRP A 111 10.29 11.61 -10.20
N ASN A 112 11.51 11.16 -9.87
CA ASN A 112 12.51 11.93 -9.13
C ASN A 112 11.88 12.62 -7.88
N GLY A 113 11.02 11.86 -7.20
CA GLY A 113 10.17 12.38 -6.16
C GLY A 113 10.85 12.40 -4.80
N ARG A 114 10.60 13.47 -4.03
CA ARG A 114 11.00 13.53 -2.62
C ARG A 114 9.94 12.82 -1.78
N ARG A 115 10.41 11.97 -0.87
CA ARG A 115 9.57 11.20 0.03
C ARG A 115 9.43 11.90 1.37
N GLU A 116 8.21 11.89 1.90
CA GLU A 116 7.90 12.22 3.29
C GLU A 116 7.28 10.98 3.95
N GLU A 117 7.79 10.65 5.14
CA GLU A 117 7.36 9.52 5.98
C GLU A 117 6.52 10.01 7.16
#